data_AF-A0A183DDD3-F1
#
_entry.id   AF-A0A183DDD3-F1
#
_cell.length_a   1.000
_cell.length_b   1.000
_cell.length_c   1.000
_cell.angle_alpha   90.00
_cell.angle_beta   90.00
_cell.angle_gamma   90.00
#
_symmetry.space_group_name_H-M   'P 1'
#
loop_
_entity.id
_entity.type
_entity.pdbx_description
1 polymer ?
#
loop_
_entity_poly.entity_id
_entity_poly.type
_entity_poly.pdbx_seq_one_letter_code
_entity_poly.pdbx_strand_id
1 'polypeptide(L)'
;MGDAPPPPPPEGAPPAPAPEGGAPPPPAPEGAAAPPPPPPAPAGPPTLNIDPPAATVAAGGGQCTHQLANPSGVRLAFKVKSTNNNDYRLKPVYGFVEAGAASPIEITRTAGPPKEDKFVIQFKEAPPDAVDAAHLFKEGPPLGEVTLPIMAQ
;
A
#
# COMPACT_ATOMS: atom_id res chain seq x y z
N MET A 1 -59.13 -27.26 36.15
CA MET A 1 -59.11 -27.92 34.83
C MET A 1 -57.66 -28.27 34.60
N GLY A 2 -57.15 -29.48 34.78
CA GLY A 2 -57.73 -30.81 34.75
C GLY A 2 -56.64 -31.67 34.11
N ASP A 3 -55.94 -32.44 34.93
CA ASP A 3 -54.90 -33.41 34.59
C ASP A 3 -55.44 -34.52 33.66
N ALA A 4 -54.66 -34.99 32.69
CA ALA A 4 -54.53 -36.42 32.32
C ALA A 4 -53.65 -36.68 31.07
N PRO A 5 -53.02 -37.87 30.94
CA PRO A 5 -51.71 -38.06 30.29
C PRO A 5 -51.77 -39.11 29.10
N PRO A 6 -50.74 -39.89 28.71
CA PRO A 6 -50.35 -40.19 27.30
C PRO A 6 -50.68 -41.65 26.85
N PRO A 7 -50.35 -42.06 25.59
CA PRO A 7 -49.55 -43.29 25.41
C PRO A 7 -48.56 -43.29 24.19
N PRO A 8 -47.64 -44.30 24.11
CA PRO A 8 -46.42 -44.35 23.28
C PRO A 8 -46.63 -45.10 21.93
N PRO A 9 -45.58 -45.32 21.09
CA PRO A 9 -44.97 -46.67 21.02
C PRO A 9 -43.47 -46.63 20.58
N PRO A 10 -42.82 -47.72 20.10
CA PRO A 10 -41.90 -48.54 20.91
C PRO A 10 -40.45 -48.62 20.38
N GLU A 11 -39.56 -48.93 21.33
CA GLU A 11 -38.46 -49.91 21.30
C GLU A 11 -37.76 -50.30 19.96
N GLY A 12 -36.42 -50.21 19.98
CA GLY A 12 -35.58 -51.28 19.42
C GLY A 12 -34.69 -50.92 18.22
N ALA A 13 -33.44 -50.54 18.50
CA ALA A 13 -32.31 -50.91 17.67
C ALA A 13 -31.02 -51.00 18.52
N PRO A 14 -30.16 -52.00 18.29
CA PRO A 14 -29.12 -52.47 19.22
C PRO A 14 -27.89 -51.54 19.27
N PRO A 15 -27.02 -51.68 20.30
CA PRO A 15 -25.71 -51.06 20.29
C PRO A 15 -24.83 -51.74 19.23
N ALA A 16 -24.33 -50.98 18.26
CA ALA A 16 -23.27 -51.45 17.37
C ALA A 16 -21.91 -51.42 18.11
N PRO A 17 -21.03 -52.41 17.86
CA PRO A 17 -19.86 -52.70 18.68
C PRO A 17 -18.69 -51.72 18.46
N ALA A 18 -17.87 -51.58 19.50
CA ALA A 18 -16.58 -50.90 19.44
C ALA A 18 -15.64 -51.55 18.40
N PRO A 19 -14.81 -50.75 17.72
CA PRO A 19 -13.50 -51.19 17.29
C PRO A 19 -12.42 -50.63 18.22
N GLU A 20 -11.54 -51.55 18.59
CA GLU A 20 -10.39 -51.44 19.44
C GLU A 20 -9.32 -50.47 18.92
N GLY A 21 -8.51 -49.95 19.84
CA GLY A 21 -7.06 -49.91 19.69
C GLY A 21 -6.50 -49.20 18.46
N GLY A 22 -6.42 -47.87 18.52
CA GLY A 22 -5.52 -47.07 17.70
C GLY A 22 -4.79 -46.08 18.61
N ALA A 23 -3.46 -46.13 18.60
CA ALA A 23 -2.55 -45.44 19.50
C ALA A 23 -2.85 -43.93 19.71
N PRO A 24 -2.45 -43.34 20.86
CA PRO A 24 -2.49 -41.90 21.03
C PRO A 24 -1.67 -41.22 19.91
N PRO A 25 -2.16 -40.10 19.34
CA PRO A 25 -1.34 -39.32 18.42
C PRO A 25 -0.05 -38.90 19.15
N PRO A 26 1.12 -38.89 18.47
CA PRO A 26 2.34 -38.38 19.07
C PRO A 26 2.12 -36.92 19.50
N PRO A 27 2.75 -36.47 20.60
CA PRO A 27 2.74 -35.06 20.95
C PRO A 27 3.31 -34.26 19.78
N ALA A 28 2.56 -33.27 19.31
CA ALA A 28 3.09 -32.26 18.39
C ALA A 28 4.38 -31.70 19.01
N PRO A 29 5.48 -31.58 18.25
CA PRO A 29 6.66 -30.90 18.75
C PRO A 29 6.31 -29.44 19.02
N GLU A 30 6.28 -29.09 20.30
CA GLU A 30 6.49 -27.72 20.76
C GLU A 30 7.85 -27.27 20.20
N GLY A 31 7.86 -26.18 19.44
CA GLY A 31 9.09 -25.63 18.87
C GLY A 31 9.21 -25.73 17.35
N ALA A 32 8.24 -25.19 16.62
CA ALA A 32 8.57 -24.51 15.38
C ALA A 32 8.43 -23.02 15.66
N ALA A 33 9.55 -22.39 16.04
CA ALA A 33 9.70 -20.97 15.87
C ALA A 33 9.15 -20.60 14.50
N ALA A 34 8.33 -19.54 14.42
CA ALA A 34 7.99 -18.93 13.15
C ALA A 34 9.28 -18.87 12.31
N PRO A 35 9.21 -19.20 11.00
CA PRO A 35 10.39 -19.05 10.15
C PRO A 35 10.98 -17.67 10.43
N PRO A 36 12.31 -17.52 10.57
CA PRO A 36 12.90 -16.20 10.66
C PRO A 36 12.31 -15.38 9.51
N PRO A 37 11.97 -14.09 9.73
CA PRO A 37 11.57 -13.24 8.60
C PRO A 37 12.60 -13.45 7.51
N PRO A 38 12.18 -13.60 6.23
CA PRO A 38 13.13 -13.82 5.15
C PRO A 38 14.25 -12.78 5.28
N PRO A 39 15.52 -13.14 5.00
CA PRO A 39 16.58 -12.14 4.93
C PRO A 39 16.06 -11.00 4.07
N PRO A 40 16.24 -9.72 4.46
CA PRO A 40 15.74 -8.61 3.68
C PRO A 40 16.21 -8.84 2.25
N ALA A 41 15.26 -9.04 1.33
CA ALA A 41 15.56 -9.20 -0.08
C ALA A 41 16.59 -8.12 -0.44
N PRO A 42 17.64 -8.44 -1.22
CA PRO A 42 18.68 -7.47 -1.53
C PRO A 42 17.97 -6.22 -2.03
N ALA A 43 18.01 -5.16 -1.21
CA ALA A 43 17.27 -3.95 -1.49
C ALA A 43 17.82 -3.47 -2.83
N GLY A 44 17.05 -3.66 -3.90
CA GLY A 44 17.38 -3.10 -5.20
C GLY A 44 17.62 -1.60 -5.03
N PRO A 45 18.36 -0.97 -5.96
CA PRO A 45 18.66 0.44 -5.85
C PRO A 45 17.36 1.22 -5.56
N PRO A 46 17.39 2.18 -4.61
CA PRO A 46 16.23 2.97 -4.26
C PRO A 46 15.62 3.58 -5.53
N THR A 47 14.37 3.25 -5.81
CA THR A 47 13.67 3.64 -7.03
C THR A 47 12.22 3.97 -6.71
N LEU A 48 11.68 4.96 -7.41
CA LEU A 48 10.30 5.39 -7.27
C LEU A 48 9.62 5.29 -8.64
N ASN A 49 8.42 4.73 -8.66
CA ASN A 49 7.58 4.65 -9.84
C ASN A 49 6.36 5.54 -9.65
N ILE A 50 5.83 6.07 -10.74
CA ILE A 50 4.57 6.82 -10.72
C ILE A 50 3.59 6.19 -11.70
N ASP A 51 2.37 5.94 -11.22
CA ASP A 51 1.30 5.35 -12.01
C ASP A 51 -0.01 6.14 -11.86
N PRO A 52 -0.66 6.59 -12.93
CA PRO A 52 -0.19 6.51 -14.32
C PRO A 52 1.07 7.39 -14.56
N PRO A 53 1.95 7.03 -15.51
CA PRO A 53 3.19 7.76 -15.78
C PRO A 53 2.99 9.05 -16.59
N ALA A 54 1.76 9.35 -16.99
CA ALA A 54 1.35 10.60 -17.63
C ALA A 54 -0.10 10.90 -17.26
N ALA A 55 -0.50 12.17 -17.32
CA ALA A 55 -1.89 12.58 -17.13
C ALA A 55 -2.38 13.51 -18.22
N THR A 56 -3.69 13.44 -18.48
CA THR A 56 -4.41 14.44 -19.27
C THR A 56 -5.54 14.99 -18.42
N VAL A 57 -5.67 16.31 -18.37
CA VAL A 57 -6.68 17.02 -17.58
C VAL A 57 -7.37 18.06 -18.45
N ALA A 58 -8.62 18.40 -18.10
CA ALA A 58 -9.33 19.45 -18.83
C ALA A 58 -8.74 20.83 -18.52
N ALA A 59 -8.58 21.67 -19.55
CA ALA A 59 -8.15 23.06 -19.43
C ALA A 59 -9.15 23.89 -18.59
N GLY A 60 -10.44 23.51 -18.61
CA GLY A 60 -11.49 24.07 -17.76
C GLY A 60 -11.34 23.76 -16.26
N GLY A 61 -10.34 22.97 -15.88
CA GLY A 61 -10.08 22.54 -14.51
C GLY A 61 -10.46 21.08 -14.28
N GLY A 62 -9.79 20.44 -13.32
CA GLY A 62 -9.98 19.03 -13.00
C GLY A 62 -9.02 18.53 -11.94
N GLN A 63 -9.15 17.26 -11.58
CA GLN A 63 -8.23 16.58 -10.66
C GLN A 63 -7.76 15.28 -11.28
N CYS A 64 -6.49 14.95 -11.09
CA CYS A 64 -5.94 13.64 -11.37
C CYS A 64 -5.16 13.12 -10.15
N THR A 65 -5.24 11.82 -9.92
CA THR A 65 -4.55 11.15 -8.82
C THR A 65 -3.53 10.20 -9.41
N HIS A 66 -2.31 10.26 -8.90
CA HIS A 66 -1.24 9.35 -9.27
C HIS A 66 -0.72 8.62 -8.05
N GLN A 67 -0.32 7.37 -8.21
CA GLN A 67 0.24 6.54 -7.19
C GLN A 67 1.77 6.55 -7.31
N LEU A 68 2.47 7.04 -6.30
CA LEU A 68 3.91 6.90 -6.17
C LEU A 68 4.22 5.56 -5.51
N ALA A 69 4.65 4.57 -6.28
CA ALA A 69 5.01 3.26 -5.79
C ALA A 69 6.51 3.18 -5.49
N ASN A 70 6.86 2.72 -4.30
CA ASN A 70 8.22 2.44 -3.87
C ASN A 70 8.41 0.92 -3.79
N PRO A 71 8.91 0.27 -4.86
CA PRO A 71 9.22 -1.16 -4.83
C PRO A 71 10.51 -1.49 -4.05
N SER A 72 11.25 -0.49 -3.57
CA SER A 72 12.50 -0.70 -2.83
C SER A 72 12.24 -1.17 -1.40
N GLY A 73 13.24 -1.83 -0.81
CA GLY A 73 13.23 -2.31 0.57
C GLY A 73 13.49 -1.23 1.64
N VAL A 74 13.53 0.04 1.26
CA VAL A 74 13.85 1.18 2.13
C VAL A 74 12.78 2.26 2.01
N ARG A 75 12.59 3.06 3.06
CA ARG A 75 11.67 4.20 3.06
C ARG A 75 12.24 5.33 2.20
N LEU A 76 11.43 5.88 1.31
CA LEU A 76 11.83 6.97 0.42
C LEU A 76 11.07 8.25 0.77
N ALA A 77 11.77 9.37 0.85
CA ALA A 77 11.13 10.69 0.82
C ALA A 77 11.00 11.15 -0.63
N PHE A 78 9.88 11.79 -0.96
CA PHE A 78 9.66 12.40 -2.27
C PHE A 78 9.38 13.90 -2.16
N LYS A 79 9.76 14.63 -3.21
CA LYS A 79 9.49 16.05 -3.41
C LYS A 79 8.99 16.27 -4.82
N VAL A 80 7.79 16.80 -4.95
CA VAL A 80 7.19 17.14 -6.23
C VAL A 80 7.51 18.59 -6.59
N LYS A 81 8.03 18.81 -7.80
CA LYS A 81 8.25 20.13 -8.39
C LYS A 81 7.38 20.26 -9.62
N SER A 82 6.62 21.34 -9.75
CA SER A 82 5.89 21.66 -10.97
C SER A 82 6.60 22.74 -11.77
N THR A 83 6.55 22.65 -13.10
CA THR A 83 6.88 23.77 -13.99
C THR A 83 5.85 24.90 -13.93
N ASN A 84 4.63 24.63 -13.47
CA ASN A 84 3.56 25.61 -13.37
C ASN A 84 2.79 25.47 -12.05
N ASN A 85 3.13 26.32 -11.08
CA ASN A 85 2.47 26.33 -9.77
C ASN A 85 1.29 27.31 -9.71
N ASN A 86 1.04 28.10 -10.77
CA ASN A 86 -0.09 29.03 -10.81
C ASN A 86 -1.39 28.27 -11.02
N ASP A 87 -1.41 27.40 -12.03
CA ASP A 87 -2.60 26.67 -12.45
C ASP A 87 -2.73 25.29 -11.82
N TYR A 88 -1.68 24.76 -11.18
CA TYR A 88 -1.74 23.47 -10.49
C TYR A 88 -1.63 23.62 -8.98
N ARG A 89 -2.31 22.71 -8.27
CA ARG A 89 -2.15 22.45 -6.85
C ARG A 89 -1.80 20.98 -6.66
N LEU A 90 -0.74 20.71 -5.93
CA LEU A 90 -0.24 19.36 -5.65
C LEU A 90 -0.43 19.06 -4.18
N LYS A 91 -0.99 17.90 -3.86
CA LYS A 91 -1.17 17.44 -2.48
C LYS A 91 -0.91 15.94 -2.38
N PRO A 92 0.07 15.48 -1.57
CA PRO A 92 1.11 16.26 -0.92
C PRO A 92 2.26 16.68 -1.88
N VAL A 93 2.97 17.78 -1.58
CA VAL A 93 4.19 18.19 -2.31
C VAL A 93 5.44 17.49 -1.78
N TYR A 94 5.44 17.18 -0.48
CA TYR A 94 6.48 16.44 0.21
C TYR A 94 5.83 15.31 0.98
N GLY A 95 6.46 14.14 0.99
CA GLY A 95 5.97 13.01 1.76
C GLY A 95 6.98 11.88 1.81
N PHE A 96 6.54 10.79 2.43
CA PHE A 96 7.30 9.55 2.54
C PHE A 96 6.50 8.42 1.92
N VAL A 97 7.20 7.50 1.25
CA VAL A 97 6.66 6.24 0.78
C VAL A 97 7.43 5.13 1.49
N GLU A 98 6.72 4.34 2.29
CA GLU A 98 7.32 3.19 2.98
C GLU A 98 7.85 2.15 1.99
N ALA A 99 8.74 1.28 2.46
CA ALA A 99 9.29 0.19 1.66
C ALA A 99 8.17 -0.74 1.14
N GLY A 100 8.15 -1.02 -0.16
CA GLY A 100 7.11 -1.84 -0.80
C GLY A 100 5.72 -1.21 -0.81
N ALA A 101 5.56 0.05 -0.40
CA ALA A 101 4.28 0.74 -0.33
C ALA A 101 4.08 1.71 -1.50
N ALA A 102 2.88 2.26 -1.61
CA ALA A 102 2.57 3.32 -2.54
C ALA A 102 1.85 4.47 -1.85
N SER A 103 2.10 5.71 -2.31
CA SER A 103 1.49 6.92 -1.79
C SER A 103 0.75 7.68 -2.88
N PRO A 104 -0.53 8.01 -2.71
CA PRO A 104 -1.26 8.81 -3.69
C PRO A 104 -0.82 10.27 -3.66
N ILE A 105 -0.69 10.88 -4.83
CA ILE A 105 -0.55 12.32 -5.04
C ILE A 105 -1.74 12.81 -5.84
N GLU A 106 -2.38 13.86 -5.34
CA GLU A 106 -3.49 14.53 -5.98
C GLU A 106 -2.99 15.81 -6.65
N ILE A 107 -3.33 15.94 -7.93
CA ILE A 107 -2.98 17.08 -8.77
C ILE A 107 -4.28 17.72 -9.20
N THR A 108 -4.54 18.93 -8.70
CA THR A 108 -5.70 19.72 -9.10
C THR A 108 -5.27 20.79 -10.10
N ARG A 109 -5.86 20.79 -11.29
CA ARG A 109 -5.74 21.85 -12.28
C ARG A 109 -6.87 22.87 -12.09
N THR A 110 -6.52 24.15 -11.98
CA THR A 110 -7.49 25.24 -12.06
C THR A 110 -7.76 25.61 -13.52
N ALA A 111 -8.92 26.21 -13.77
CA ALA A 111 -9.28 26.70 -15.10
C ALA A 111 -8.19 27.64 -15.65
N GLY A 112 -7.70 27.34 -16.84
CA GLY A 112 -6.62 28.09 -17.49
C GLY A 112 -6.45 27.66 -18.95
N PRO A 113 -5.51 28.27 -19.68
CA PRO A 113 -5.27 27.90 -21.08
C PRO A 113 -4.76 26.45 -21.20
N PRO A 114 -5.08 25.74 -22.29
CA PRO A 114 -4.51 24.43 -22.58
C PRO A 114 -2.99 24.55 -22.70
N LYS A 115 -2.28 23.69 -21.99
CA LYS A 115 -0.82 23.73 -21.89
C LYS A 115 -0.28 22.37 -21.49
N GLU A 116 0.86 22.01 -22.07
CA GLU A 116 1.67 20.90 -21.60
C GLU A 116 2.57 21.40 -20.47
N ASP A 117 2.48 20.74 -19.33
CA ASP A 117 3.26 21.03 -18.14
C ASP A 117 3.96 19.75 -17.67
N LYS A 118 4.97 19.90 -16.81
CA LYS A 118 5.78 18.78 -16.33
C LYS A 118 5.91 18.85 -14.81
N PHE A 119 5.68 17.71 -14.17
CA PHE A 119 6.03 17.51 -12.77
C PHE A 119 7.28 16.64 -12.66
N VAL A 120 8.18 17.04 -11.77
CA VAL A 120 9.41 16.33 -11.46
C VAL A 120 9.34 15.91 -9.99
N ILE A 121 9.20 14.61 -9.77
CA ILE A 121 9.17 13.99 -8.45
C ILE A 121 10.58 13.50 -8.13
N GLN A 122 11.30 14.26 -7.32
CA GLN A 122 12.61 13.87 -6.83
C GLN A 122 12.44 12.97 -5.62
N PHE A 123 13.25 11.92 -5.51
CA PHE A 123 13.22 11.00 -4.38
C PHE A 123 14.59 10.81 -3.74
N LYS A 124 14.60 10.46 -2.47
CA LYS A 124 15.81 10.11 -1.70
C LYS A 124 15.48 9.13 -0.60
N GLU A 125 16.50 8.43 -0.13
CA GLU A 125 16.39 7.57 1.05
C GLU A 125 16.03 8.43 2.26
N ALA A 126 15.05 7.96 3.02
CA ALA A 126 14.61 8.57 4.26
C ALA A 126 14.91 7.60 5.41
N PRO A 127 15.59 8.07 6.47
CA PRO A 127 15.71 7.26 7.67
C PRO A 127 14.31 6.97 8.25
N PRO A 128 14.13 5.82 8.93
CA PRO A 128 12.84 5.47 9.53
C PRO A 128 12.39 6.52 10.57
N ASP A 129 13.33 7.16 11.26
CA ASP A 129 13.06 8.22 12.25
C ASP A 129 12.80 9.60 11.61
N ALA A 130 12.91 9.74 10.29
CA ALA A 130 12.63 11.00 9.62
C ALA A 130 11.16 11.37 9.73
N VAL A 131 10.90 12.55 10.30
CA VAL A 131 9.55 13.13 10.39
C VAL A 131 9.31 14.21 9.34
N ASP A 132 10.37 14.84 8.82
CA ASP A 132 10.27 15.94 7.88
C ASP A 132 10.96 15.61 6.55
N ALA A 133 10.17 15.28 5.53
CA ALA A 133 10.68 14.97 4.20
C ALA A 133 11.37 16.21 3.60
N ALA A 134 10.85 17.41 3.85
CA ALA A 134 11.38 18.64 3.29
C ALA A 134 12.82 18.94 3.77
N HIS A 135 13.15 18.63 5.02
CA HIS A 135 14.47 18.76 5.61
C HIS A 135 15.46 17.84 4.91
N LEU A 136 15.08 16.58 4.65
CA LEU A 136 15.91 15.66 3.90
C LEU A 136 16.28 16.25 2.52
N PHE A 137 15.35 16.91 1.83
CA PHE A 137 15.64 17.56 0.53
C PHE A 137 16.50 18.83 0.61
N LYS A 138 16.82 19.34 1.81
CA LYS A 138 17.85 20.37 2.01
C LYS A 138 19.23 19.76 2.18
N GLU A 139 19.29 18.51 2.64
CA GLU A 139 20.51 17.77 2.91
C GLU A 139 20.88 16.90 1.69
N GLY A 140 21.91 17.32 0.96
CA GLY A 140 22.47 16.56 -0.15
C GLY A 140 21.58 16.42 -1.40
N PRO A 141 22.15 15.91 -2.51
CA PRO A 141 21.42 15.70 -3.74
C PRO A 141 20.33 14.61 -3.58
N PRO A 142 19.26 14.63 -4.40
CA PRO A 142 18.32 13.52 -4.48
C PRO A 142 19.01 12.29 -5.08
N LEU A 143 18.49 11.09 -4.77
CA LEU A 143 18.98 9.84 -5.35
C LEU A 143 18.57 9.69 -6.81
N GLY A 144 17.39 10.19 -7.13
CA GLY A 144 16.87 10.20 -8.49
C GLY A 144 15.63 11.05 -8.61
N GLU A 145 15.07 11.07 -9.81
CA GLU A 145 13.84 11.79 -10.10
C GLU A 145 13.00 11.08 -11.15
N VAL A 146 11.69 11.25 -11.03
CA VAL A 146 10.68 10.72 -11.92
C VAL A 146 9.96 11.90 -12.55
N THR A 147 9.80 11.88 -13.86
CA THR A 147 9.09 12.93 -14.59
C THR A 147 7.69 12.48 -14.94
N LEU A 148 6.69 13.28 -14.56
CA LEU A 148 5.30 13.10 -14.92
C LEU A 148 4.88 14.23 -15.88
N PRO A 149 4.79 13.97 -17.20
CA PRO A 149 4.17 14.89 -18.13
C PRO A 149 2.66 14.98 -17.88
N ILE A 150 2.12 16.20 -17.90
CA ILE A 150 0.69 16.46 -17.83
C ILE A 150 0.26 17.35 -19.00
N MET A 151 -0.85 17.00 -19.64
CA MET A 151 -1.41 17.78 -20.74
C MET A 151 -2.77 18.34 -20.33
N ALA A 152 -2.88 19.67 -20.28
CA ALA A 152 -4.16 20.36 -20.14
C ALA A 152 -4.75 20.64 -21.53
N GLN A 153 -5.94 20.12 -21.83
CA GLN A 153 -6.63 20.27 -23.11
C GLN A 153 -8.07 20.77 -22.97
#